data_AF-A0A5E9CZI8-F1
#
_entry.id   AF-A0A5E9CZI8-F1
#
_cell.length_a   1.000
_cell.length_b   1.000
_cell.length_c   1.000
_cell.angle_alpha   90.00
_cell.angle_beta   90.00
_cell.angle_gamma   90.00
#
_symmetry.space_group_name_H-M   'P 1'
#
loop_
_entity.id
_entity.type
_entity.pdbx_description
1 polymer ?
#
loop_
_entity_poly.entity_id
_entity_poly.type
_entity_poly.pdbx_seq_one_letter_code
_entity_poly.pdbx_strand_id
1 'polypeptide(L)'
;MPAFRYASQEAKNIRAAEARSRQQSALNASISRRLASAEVGAVTKTSLGLGNVDNTSDANKPVSTAQQTALNGKLNTWASVPATSSSSGTAGQIARDASFIYVCVATNTWCRAAIATW
;
A
#
# COMPACT_ATOMS: atom_id res chain seq x y z
N MET A 1 -17.18 10.18 73.59
CA MET A 1 -17.25 11.32 72.66
C MET A 1 -16.64 10.99 71.28
N PRO A 2 -17.33 10.24 70.39
CA PRO A 2 -16.81 9.88 69.06
C PRO A 2 -17.48 10.62 67.88
N ALA A 3 -18.74 11.06 68.03
CA ALA A 3 -19.56 11.59 66.93
C ALA A 3 -18.99 12.88 66.29
N PHE A 4 -18.38 13.76 67.09
CA PHE A 4 -17.78 15.00 66.57
C PHE A 4 -16.52 14.73 65.72
N ARG A 5 -15.76 13.67 66.05
CA ARG A 5 -14.60 13.25 65.24
C ARG A 5 -15.04 12.66 63.90
N TYR A 6 -16.15 11.93 63.88
CA TYR A 6 -16.70 11.33 62.67
C TYR A 6 -17.28 12.38 61.71
N ALA A 7 -18.09 13.30 62.22
CA ALA A 7 -18.62 14.41 61.43
C ALA A 7 -17.51 15.32 60.86
N SER A 8 -16.44 15.55 61.64
CA SER A 8 -15.26 16.26 61.16
C SER A 8 -14.53 15.52 60.03
N GLN A 9 -14.45 14.19 60.09
CA GLN A 9 -13.79 13.38 59.08
C GLN A 9 -14.60 13.30 57.78
N GLU A 10 -15.93 13.16 57.86
CA GLU A 10 -16.81 13.20 56.70
C GLU A 10 -16.74 14.54 55.97
N ALA A 11 -16.74 15.66 56.70
CA ALA A 11 -16.59 16.99 56.11
C ALA A 11 -15.25 17.16 55.35
N LYS A 12 -14.17 16.56 55.84
CA LYS A 12 -12.87 16.55 55.14
C LYS A 12 -12.93 15.69 53.87
N ASN A 13 -13.57 14.52 53.94
CA ASN A 13 -13.72 13.61 52.81
C ASN A 13 -14.57 14.24 51.69
N ILE A 14 -15.64 14.94 52.03
CA ILE A 14 -16.52 15.65 51.09
C ILE A 14 -15.76 16.79 50.39
N ARG A 15 -15.06 17.64 51.14
CA ARG A 15 -14.22 18.71 50.56
C ARG A 15 -13.14 18.17 49.64
N ALA A 16 -12.54 17.03 50.00
CA ALA A 16 -11.56 16.35 49.15
C ALA A 16 -12.19 15.71 47.89
N ALA A 17 -13.45 15.27 47.94
CA ALA A 17 -14.18 14.77 46.78
C ALA A 17 -14.57 15.91 45.82
N GLU A 18 -15.04 17.04 46.34
CA GLU A 18 -15.33 18.24 45.56
C GLU A 18 -14.08 18.83 44.91
N ALA A 19 -12.96 18.87 45.64
CA ALA A 19 -11.67 19.30 45.09
C ALA A 19 -11.21 18.40 43.93
N ARG A 20 -11.35 17.07 44.07
CA ARG A 20 -11.08 16.11 42.98
C ARG A 20 -12.01 16.31 41.79
N SER A 21 -13.30 16.57 42.02
CA SER A 21 -14.25 16.87 40.94
C SER A 21 -13.93 18.17 40.21
N ARG A 22 -13.47 19.22 40.93
CA ARG A 22 -13.00 20.49 40.33
C ARG A 22 -11.71 20.31 39.53
N GLN A 23 -10.79 19.46 40.02
CA GLN A 23 -9.59 19.10 39.27
C GLN A 23 -9.93 18.32 38.00
N GLN A 24 -10.85 17.35 38.08
CA GLN A 24 -11.29 16.57 36.93
C GLN A 24 -11.99 17.43 35.87
N SER A 25 -12.83 18.39 36.26
CA SER A 25 -13.47 19.29 35.31
C SER A 25 -12.48 20.23 34.63
N ALA A 26 -11.43 20.69 35.34
CA ALA A 26 -10.34 21.46 34.75
C ALA A 26 -9.48 20.66 33.76
N LEU A 27 -9.24 19.38 34.06
CA LEU A 27 -8.58 18.44 33.13
C LEU A 27 -9.44 18.21 31.89
N ASN A 28 -10.73 17.94 32.06
CA ASN A 28 -11.66 17.74 30.94
C ASN A 28 -11.74 19.00 30.05
N ALA A 29 -11.84 20.20 30.65
CA ALA A 29 -11.83 21.45 29.90
C ALA A 29 -10.51 21.68 29.13
N SER A 30 -9.38 21.30 29.73
CA SER A 30 -8.07 21.40 29.09
C SER A 30 -7.92 20.41 27.93
N ILE A 31 -8.43 19.18 28.09
CA ILE A 31 -8.47 18.16 27.03
C ILE A 31 -9.38 18.63 25.89
N SER A 32 -10.58 19.14 26.18
CA SER A 32 -11.49 19.67 25.16
C SER A 32 -10.88 20.85 24.39
N ARG A 33 -10.15 21.75 25.06
CA ARG A 33 -9.42 22.83 24.37
C ARG A 33 -8.32 22.31 23.45
N ARG A 34 -7.58 21.28 23.87
CA ARG A 34 -6.52 20.67 23.04
C ARG A 34 -7.10 19.93 21.83
N LEU A 35 -8.26 19.29 21.98
CA LEU A 35 -8.98 18.64 20.89
C LEU A 35 -9.66 19.64 19.94
N ALA A 36 -10.09 20.79 20.46
CA ALA A 36 -10.64 21.91 19.68
C ALA A 36 -9.55 22.78 19.03
N SER A 37 -8.32 22.76 19.56
CA SER A 37 -7.14 23.26 18.87
C SER A 37 -6.94 22.45 17.59
N ALA A 38 -6.54 23.11 16.50
CA ALA A 38 -6.36 22.54 15.16
C ALA A 38 -5.43 21.31 15.08
N GLU A 39 -4.82 20.90 16.19
CA GLU A 39 -3.73 19.95 16.31
C GLU A 39 -4.15 18.47 16.23
N VAL A 40 -5.43 18.14 16.48
CA VAL A 40 -5.90 16.73 16.44
C VAL A 40 -7.03 16.49 15.42
N GLY A 41 -7.95 17.45 15.25
CA GLY A 41 -9.13 17.28 14.38
C GLY A 41 -9.01 17.85 12.97
N ALA A 42 -7.99 18.67 12.69
CA ALA A 42 -7.89 19.47 11.46
C ALA A 42 -6.58 19.27 10.71
N VAL A 43 -5.87 18.16 10.97
CA VAL A 43 -4.71 17.79 10.16
C VAL A 43 -5.21 17.38 8.78
N THR A 44 -5.21 18.34 7.87
CA THR A 44 -5.60 18.20 6.48
C THR A 44 -4.34 18.14 5.62
N LYS A 45 -4.45 17.67 4.37
CA LYS A 45 -3.32 17.75 3.43
C LYS A 45 -2.78 19.19 3.32
N THR A 46 -3.67 20.18 3.35
CA THR A 46 -3.32 21.60 3.32
C THR A 46 -2.57 22.06 4.56
N SER A 47 -2.98 21.65 5.77
CA SER A 47 -2.29 22.05 7.01
C SER A 47 -0.86 21.50 7.11
N LEU A 48 -0.54 20.46 6.34
CA LEU A 48 0.80 19.85 6.27
C LEU A 48 1.58 20.25 4.99
N GLY A 49 1.04 21.14 4.16
CA GLY A 49 1.67 21.52 2.88
C GLY A 49 1.66 20.42 1.81
N LEU A 50 0.83 19.39 1.96
CA LEU A 50 0.70 18.23 1.07
C LEU A 50 -0.44 18.39 0.05
N GLY A 51 -0.82 19.62 -0.31
CA GLY A 51 -1.96 19.90 -1.20
C GLY A 51 -1.86 19.24 -2.59
N ASN A 52 -0.64 18.89 -3.03
CA ASN A 52 -0.36 18.24 -4.31
C ASN A 52 -0.14 16.72 -4.19
N VAL A 53 -0.27 16.14 -2.98
CA VAL A 53 0.00 14.72 -2.75
C VAL A 53 -1.31 13.94 -2.79
N ASP A 54 -1.43 13.07 -3.80
CA ASP A 54 -2.53 12.13 -3.93
C ASP A 54 -2.19 10.76 -3.36
N ASN A 55 -3.19 10.09 -2.78
CA ASN A 55 -3.04 8.70 -2.33
C ASN A 55 -3.56 7.76 -3.42
N THR A 56 -2.66 7.37 -4.32
CA THR A 56 -2.96 6.42 -5.41
C THR A 56 -2.82 4.99 -4.89
N SER A 57 -3.87 4.17 -5.03
CA SER A 57 -3.83 2.75 -4.69
C SER A 57 -2.72 2.04 -5.47
N ASP A 58 -2.15 0.97 -4.91
CA ASP A 58 -1.05 0.24 -5.56
C ASP A 58 -1.40 -0.25 -6.97
N ALA A 59 -2.65 -0.66 -7.19
CA ALA A 59 -3.15 -1.10 -8.50
C ALA A 59 -3.19 0.03 -9.55
N ASN A 60 -3.34 1.28 -9.12
CA ASN A 60 -3.46 2.45 -10.00
C ASN A 60 -2.14 3.21 -10.17
N LYS A 61 -1.05 2.74 -9.55
CA LYS A 61 0.26 3.39 -9.70
C LYS A 61 0.75 3.24 -11.16
N PRO A 62 1.13 4.33 -11.84
CA PRO A 62 1.62 4.24 -13.20
C PRO A 62 2.97 3.50 -13.24
N VAL A 63 3.16 2.69 -14.27
CA VAL A 63 4.47 2.13 -14.62
C VAL A 63 5.29 3.25 -15.25
N SER A 64 6.53 3.46 -14.78
CA SER A 64 7.39 4.49 -15.35
C SER A 64 7.87 4.11 -16.74
N THR A 65 8.22 5.09 -17.57
CA THR A 65 8.78 4.84 -18.91
C THR A 65 10.00 3.94 -18.86
N ALA A 66 10.87 4.11 -17.86
CA ALA A 66 12.05 3.26 -17.66
C ALA A 66 11.67 1.80 -17.36
N GLN A 67 10.66 1.58 -16.52
CA GLN A 67 10.14 0.24 -16.24
C GLN A 67 9.52 -0.38 -17.49
N GLN A 68 8.72 0.38 -18.25
CA GLN A 68 8.11 -0.11 -19.49
C GLN A 68 9.18 -0.46 -20.55
N THR A 69 10.21 0.36 -20.73
CA THR A 69 11.32 0.08 -21.64
C THR A 69 12.07 -1.19 -21.25
N ALA A 70 12.35 -1.37 -19.96
CA ALA A 70 13.00 -2.58 -19.47
C ALA A 70 12.14 -3.84 -19.68
N LEU A 71 10.82 -3.73 -19.48
CA LEU A 71 9.87 -4.81 -19.74
C LEU A 71 9.79 -5.14 -21.24
N ASN A 72 9.74 -4.13 -22.10
CA ASN A 72 9.73 -4.30 -23.56
C ASN A 72 11.02 -4.97 -24.07
N GLY A 73 12.16 -4.74 -23.40
CA GLY A 73 13.43 -5.36 -23.71
C GLY A 73 13.55 -6.82 -23.25
N LYS A 74 12.64 -7.30 -22.39
CA LYS A 74 12.56 -8.74 -22.10
C LYS A 74 12.03 -9.44 -23.33
N LEU A 75 12.76 -10.45 -23.80
CA LEU A 75 12.38 -11.23 -24.97
C LEU A 75 10.96 -11.78 -24.77
N ASN A 76 10.05 -11.49 -25.71
CA ASN A 76 8.77 -12.19 -25.76
C ASN A 76 9.08 -13.63 -26.16
N THR A 77 9.28 -14.49 -25.16
CA THR A 77 9.73 -15.87 -25.34
C THR A 77 8.70 -16.73 -26.03
N TRP A 78 7.42 -16.32 -26.04
CA TRP A 78 6.34 -17.06 -26.68
C TRP A 78 5.84 -16.35 -27.93
N ALA A 79 6.04 -16.99 -29.07
CA ALA A 79 5.50 -16.58 -30.36
C ALA A 79 4.40 -17.55 -30.82
N SER A 80 3.59 -17.11 -31.78
CA SER A 80 2.73 -18.00 -32.56
C SER A 80 3.59 -19.00 -33.36
N VAL A 81 3.05 -20.19 -33.61
CA VAL A 81 3.73 -21.21 -34.41
C VAL A 81 4.04 -20.65 -35.81
N PRO A 82 5.31 -20.70 -36.26
CA PRO A 82 5.69 -20.18 -37.56
C PRO A 82 5.08 -21.03 -38.68
N ALA A 83 4.55 -20.39 -39.73
CA ALA A 83 4.02 -21.10 -40.90
C ALA A 83 5.13 -21.73 -41.75
N THR A 84 6.32 -21.14 -41.72
CA THR A 84 7.49 -21.54 -42.51
C THR A 84 8.78 -21.33 -41.72
N SER A 85 9.88 -21.95 -42.14
CA SER A 85 11.21 -21.73 -41.55
C SER A 85 11.72 -20.29 -41.70
N SER A 86 11.09 -19.50 -42.57
CA SER A 86 11.41 -18.09 -42.85
C SER A 86 10.37 -17.10 -42.31
N SER A 87 9.42 -17.55 -41.50
CA SER A 87 8.39 -16.69 -40.91
C SER A 87 9.00 -15.61 -40.02
N SER A 88 8.35 -14.45 -39.98
CA SER A 88 8.84 -13.31 -39.18
C SER A 88 9.07 -13.70 -37.73
N GLY A 89 10.26 -13.44 -37.21
CA GLY A 89 10.62 -13.79 -35.84
C GLY A 89 11.95 -13.16 -35.42
N THR A 90 12.09 -12.94 -34.12
CA THR A 90 13.32 -12.46 -33.48
C THR A 90 14.05 -13.63 -32.83
N ALA A 91 15.39 -13.63 -32.89
CA ALA A 91 16.20 -14.67 -32.28
C ALA A 91 15.84 -14.89 -30.80
N GLY A 92 15.74 -16.16 -30.41
CA GLY A 92 15.36 -16.62 -29.06
C GLY A 92 13.85 -16.76 -28.82
N GLN A 93 12.99 -16.37 -29.76
CA GLN A 93 11.56 -16.68 -29.67
C GLN A 93 11.31 -18.19 -29.74
N ILE A 94 10.36 -18.67 -28.94
CA ILE A 94 9.95 -20.07 -28.88
C ILE A 94 8.47 -20.16 -29.24
N ALA A 95 8.11 -21.15 -30.04
CA ALA A 95 6.72 -21.54 -30.29
C ALA A 95 6.59 -23.05 -30.17
N ARG A 96 5.37 -23.56 -29.94
CA ARG A 96 5.13 -25.01 -29.89
C ARG A 96 3.72 -25.34 -30.34
N ASP A 97 3.58 -26.51 -30.94
CA ASP A 97 2.30 -27.19 -31.12
C ASP A 97 2.34 -28.57 -30.43
N ALA A 98 1.42 -29.47 -30.79
CA ALA A 98 1.36 -30.81 -30.22
C ALA A 98 2.53 -31.72 -30.65
N SER A 99 3.17 -31.43 -31.77
CA SER A 99 4.15 -32.29 -32.44
C SER A 99 5.56 -31.73 -32.43
N PHE A 100 5.73 -30.40 -32.37
CA PHE A 100 7.01 -29.74 -32.52
C PHE A 100 7.22 -28.59 -31.55
N ILE A 101 8.47 -28.44 -31.10
CA ILE A 101 8.98 -27.20 -30.50
C ILE A 101 9.76 -26.46 -31.59
N TYR A 102 9.47 -25.18 -31.74
CA TYR A 102 10.10 -24.27 -32.70
C TYR A 102 10.95 -23.25 -31.95
N VAL A 103 12.16 -23.00 -32.43
CA VAL A 103 13.06 -21.98 -31.89
C VAL A 103 13.56 -21.10 -33.03
N CYS A 104 13.38 -19.80 -32.89
CA CYS A 104 13.94 -18.80 -33.79
C CYS A 104 15.42 -18.63 -33.46
N VAL A 105 16.31 -19.19 -34.27
CA VAL A 105 17.77 -19.18 -33.99
C VAL A 105 18.48 -17.93 -34.50
N ALA A 106 17.88 -17.28 -35.49
CA ALA A 106 18.28 -15.98 -36.03
C ALA A 106 17.04 -15.28 -36.57
N THR A 107 17.12 -13.98 -36.87
CA THR A 107 15.98 -13.24 -37.43
C THR A 107 15.35 -13.98 -38.61
N ASN A 108 14.05 -14.23 -38.52
CA ASN A 108 13.27 -14.96 -39.51
C ASN A 108 13.83 -16.35 -39.86
N THR A 109 14.49 -17.02 -38.90
CA THR A 109 15.10 -18.33 -39.12
C THR A 109 14.68 -19.27 -38.01
N TRP A 110 13.75 -20.17 -38.34
CA TRP A 110 13.16 -21.11 -37.38
C TRP A 110 13.70 -22.52 -37.58
N CYS A 111 14.16 -23.12 -36.48
CA CYS A 111 14.45 -24.54 -36.36
C CYS A 111 13.33 -25.24 -35.58
N ARG A 112 13.09 -26.52 -35.83
CA ARG A 112 12.10 -27.32 -35.08
C ARG A 112 12.65 -28.66 -34.61
N ALA A 113 12.18 -29.12 -33.47
CA ALA A 113 12.44 -30.44 -32.92
C ALA A 113 11.12 -31.17 -32.66
N ALA A 114 11.04 -32.47 -32.98
CA ALA A 114 9.86 -33.28 -32.73
C ALA A 114 9.69 -33.56 -31.23
N ILE A 115 8.46 -33.49 -30.74
CA ILE A 115 8.07 -33.87 -29.38
C ILE A 115 7.70 -35.35 -29.42
N ALA A 116 8.27 -36.13 -28.50
CA ALA A 116 7.93 -37.54 -28.31
C ALA A 116 7.29 -37.75 -26.93
N THR A 117 6.43 -38.77 -26.83
CA THR A 117 5.95 -39.29 -25.55
C THR A 117 7.03 -40.16 -24.90
N TRP A 118 7.05 -40.17 -23.57
CA TRP A 118 7.95 -41.00 -22.77
C TRP A 118 7.56 -42.47 -22.79
#